data_AF-A0AA86QIC6-F1
#
_entry.id   AF-A0AA86QIC6-F1
#
_cell.length_a   1.000
_cell.length_b   1.000
_cell.length_c   1.000
_cell.angle_alpha   90.00
_cell.angle_beta   90.00
_cell.angle_gamma   90.00
#
_symmetry.space_group_name_H-M   'P 1'
#
loop_
_entity.id
_entity.type
_entity.pdbx_description
1 polymer ?
#
loop_
_entity_poly.entity_id
_entity_poly.type
_entity_poly.pdbx_seq_one_letter_code
_entity_poly.pdbx_strand_id
1 'polypeptide(L)'
;MSNVKTQVKKVIFNSIDQNKTGFITQTQLSDYVKQIFQDNHKEKAMKNILNQMDIDTPDVQINFDQFFQFMYILENADMDKLSSIYFYLTDTDYSGKISRKELRDILLKMKTPMEWAETLSESQMNAKADEDDQMTYSDFVDFFEQLIENAEEEEENENDE
;
A
#
# COMPACT_ATOMS: atom_id res chain seq x y z
N MET A 1 1.72 18.11 -4.43
CA MET A 1 0.29 17.99 -4.06
C MET A 1 -0.33 19.36 -3.77
N SER A 2 -1.60 19.58 -4.15
CA SER A 2 -2.32 20.83 -3.78
C SER A 2 -2.74 20.80 -2.31
N ASN A 3 -2.45 21.89 -1.58
CA ASN A 3 -2.85 22.10 -0.18
C ASN A 3 -4.35 21.79 0.04
N VAL A 4 -5.20 22.03 -0.96
CA VAL A 4 -6.64 21.76 -0.90
C VAL A 4 -6.97 20.28 -0.68
N LYS A 5 -6.32 19.35 -1.40
CA LYS A 5 -6.58 17.90 -1.24
C LYS A 5 -6.24 17.44 0.17
N THR A 6 -5.13 17.94 0.72
CA THR A 6 -4.73 17.64 2.10
C THR A 6 -5.71 18.22 3.12
N GLN A 7 -6.22 19.43 2.92
CA GLN A 7 -7.24 20.00 3.81
C GLN A 7 -8.55 19.20 3.77
N VAL A 8 -8.99 18.75 2.59
CA VAL A 8 -10.19 17.91 2.46
C VAL A 8 -10.02 16.61 3.25
N LYS A 9 -8.89 15.91 3.10
CA LYS A 9 -8.60 14.69 3.87
C LYS A 9 -8.55 14.96 5.38
N LYS A 10 -8.03 16.11 5.83
CA LYS A 10 -8.07 16.52 7.25
C LYS A 10 -9.49 16.75 7.76
N VAL A 11 -10.35 17.38 6.96
CA VAL A 11 -11.76 17.58 7.33
C VAL A 11 -12.47 16.24 7.50
N ILE A 12 -12.23 15.30 6.58
CA ILE A 12 -12.77 13.94 6.66
C ILE A 12 -12.24 13.23 7.91
N PHE A 13 -10.92 13.22 8.14
CA PHE A 13 -10.33 12.60 9.32
C PHE A 13 -10.95 13.13 10.62
N ASN A 14 -11.08 14.46 10.75
CA ASN A 14 -11.69 15.09 11.91
C ASN A 14 -13.19 14.77 12.08
N SER A 15 -13.89 14.45 10.98
CA SER A 15 -15.30 14.00 11.05
C SER A 15 -15.44 12.57 11.57
N ILE A 16 -14.41 11.74 11.37
CA ILE A 16 -14.33 10.36 11.87
C ILE A 16 -13.82 10.34 13.31
N ASP A 17 -12.80 11.16 13.64
CA ASP A 17 -12.28 11.37 15.00
C ASP A 17 -13.21 12.27 15.82
N GLN A 18 -14.43 11.79 16.07
CA GLN A 18 -15.47 12.53 16.79
C GLN A 18 -15.02 12.96 18.20
N ASN A 19 -14.15 12.16 18.82
CA ASN A 19 -13.61 12.40 20.15
C ASN A 19 -12.38 13.34 20.14
N LYS A 20 -11.91 13.76 18.97
CA LYS A 20 -10.77 14.68 18.76
C LYS A 20 -9.50 14.21 19.47
N THR A 21 -9.26 12.90 19.43
CA THR A 21 -8.09 12.28 20.05
C THR A 21 -6.82 12.48 19.23
N GLY A 22 -6.96 12.87 17.95
CA GLY A 22 -5.88 12.87 16.96
C GLY A 22 -5.69 11.50 16.28
N PHE A 23 -6.52 10.51 16.64
CA PHE A 23 -6.48 9.16 16.13
C PHE A 23 -7.89 8.66 15.80
N ILE A 24 -8.00 7.75 14.85
CA ILE A 24 -9.24 7.00 14.59
C ILE A 24 -8.99 5.52 14.90
N THR A 25 -10.02 4.82 15.37
CA THR A 25 -9.95 3.38 15.62
C THR A 25 -10.25 2.60 14.34
N GLN A 26 -9.84 1.33 14.29
CA GLN A 26 -10.19 0.39 13.22
C GLN A 26 -11.71 0.34 12.97
N THR A 27 -12.53 0.34 14.03
CA THR A 27 -13.99 0.36 13.93
C THR A 27 -14.50 1.62 13.25
N GLN A 28 -13.99 2.79 13.67
CA GLN A 28 -14.39 4.07 13.06
C GLN A 28 -14.02 4.14 11.58
N LEU A 29 -12.83 3.67 11.21
CA LEU A 29 -12.41 3.59 9.81
C LEU A 29 -13.30 2.62 9.02
N SER A 30 -13.57 1.44 9.56
CA SER A 30 -14.41 0.41 8.94
C SER A 30 -15.84 0.90 8.70
N ASP A 31 -16.43 1.58 9.69
CA ASP A 31 -17.78 2.15 9.58
C ASP A 31 -17.83 3.25 8.52
N TYR A 32 -16.83 4.12 8.48
CA TYR A 32 -16.71 5.15 7.43
C TYR A 32 -16.57 4.54 6.03
N VAL A 33 -15.73 3.51 5.89
CA VAL A 33 -15.54 2.78 4.63
C VAL A 33 -16.86 2.17 4.15
N LYS A 34 -17.62 1.50 5.03
CA LYS A 34 -18.94 0.95 4.69
C LYS A 34 -19.96 2.01 4.29
N GLN A 35 -19.87 3.21 4.84
CA GLN A 35 -20.76 4.32 4.46
C GLN A 35 -20.46 4.84 3.05
N ILE A 36 -19.19 4.87 2.65
CA ILE A 36 -18.78 5.35 1.32
C ILE A 36 -18.95 4.27 0.25
N PHE A 37 -18.51 3.06 0.55
CA PHE A 37 -18.59 1.92 -0.35
C PHE A 37 -19.82 1.13 0.04
N GLN A 38 -20.95 1.44 -0.60
CA GLN A 38 -22.23 0.73 -0.44
C GLN A 38 -22.17 -0.73 -0.93
N ASP A 39 -21.03 -1.17 -1.47
CA ASP A 39 -20.88 -2.41 -2.19
C ASP A 39 -19.68 -3.22 -1.65
N ASN A 40 -19.95 -4.46 -1.25
CA ASN A 40 -18.99 -5.37 -0.61
C ASN A 40 -17.92 -5.90 -1.58
N HIS A 41 -18.00 -5.58 -2.88
CA HIS A 41 -17.08 -6.07 -3.91
C HIS A 41 -15.59 -5.80 -3.60
N LYS A 42 -15.29 -4.74 -2.84
CA LYS A 42 -13.91 -4.34 -2.52
C LYS A 42 -13.45 -4.69 -1.11
N GLU A 43 -14.25 -5.43 -0.34
CA GLU A 43 -13.96 -5.75 1.06
C GLU A 43 -12.64 -6.53 1.23
N LYS A 44 -12.37 -7.51 0.34
CA LYS A 44 -11.11 -8.28 0.37
C LYS A 44 -9.88 -7.40 0.12
N ALA A 45 -9.94 -6.54 -0.89
CA ALA A 45 -8.86 -5.61 -1.22
C ALA A 45 -8.63 -4.60 -0.07
N MET A 46 -9.72 -4.08 0.51
CA MET A 46 -9.68 -3.21 1.68
C MET A 46 -8.96 -3.89 2.86
N LYS A 47 -9.35 -5.11 3.18
CA LYS A 47 -8.75 -5.88 4.25
C LYS A 47 -7.25 -6.12 3.99
N ASN A 48 -6.88 -6.38 2.74
CA ASN A 48 -5.47 -6.51 2.38
C ASN A 48 -4.71 -5.20 2.63
N ILE A 49 -5.24 -4.05 2.20
CA ILE A 49 -4.62 -2.73 2.46
C ILE A 49 -4.47 -2.50 3.97
N LEU A 50 -5.53 -2.72 4.75
CA LEU A 50 -5.49 -2.51 6.20
C LEU A 50 -4.50 -3.45 6.89
N ASN A 51 -4.44 -4.73 6.50
CA ASN A 51 -3.43 -5.67 6.99
C ASN A 51 -2.02 -5.18 6.68
N GLN A 52 -1.77 -4.81 5.43
CA GLN A 52 -0.47 -4.32 5.04
C GLN A 52 -0.14 -3.02 5.74
N MET A 53 -1.08 -2.15 6.09
CA MET A 53 -0.80 -0.93 6.84
C MET A 53 -0.63 -1.15 8.36
N ASP A 54 -0.67 -2.40 8.82
CA ASP A 54 -0.74 -2.79 10.23
C ASP A 54 -1.95 -2.20 10.97
N ILE A 55 -3.06 -1.98 10.25
CA ILE A 55 -4.31 -1.36 10.75
C ILE A 55 -5.38 -2.39 11.13
N ASP A 56 -5.32 -3.63 10.62
CA ASP A 56 -6.35 -4.65 10.91
C ASP A 56 -6.18 -5.35 12.27
N THR A 57 -5.31 -4.84 13.15
CA THR A 57 -5.11 -5.41 14.49
C THR A 57 -5.99 -4.71 15.53
N PRO A 58 -6.52 -5.45 16.54
CA PRO A 58 -7.34 -4.86 17.59
C PRO A 58 -6.62 -3.70 18.28
N ASP A 59 -7.39 -2.66 18.63
CA ASP A 59 -6.92 -1.48 19.38
C ASP A 59 -5.89 -0.59 18.65
N VAL A 60 -5.65 -0.80 17.35
CA VAL A 60 -4.79 0.12 16.59
C VAL A 60 -5.41 1.51 16.49
N GLN A 61 -4.57 2.49 16.83
CA GLN A 61 -4.83 3.91 16.64
C GLN A 61 -4.24 4.34 15.29
N ILE A 62 -5.10 4.75 14.38
CA ILE A 62 -4.74 5.21 13.05
C ILE A 62 -4.55 6.73 13.12
N ASN A 63 -3.34 7.19 12.85
CA ASN A 63 -3.03 8.62 12.77
C ASN A 63 -3.41 9.22 11.41
N PHE A 64 -3.27 10.54 11.26
CA PHE A 64 -3.62 11.23 10.02
C PHE A 64 -2.81 10.76 8.81
N ASP A 65 -1.52 10.45 8.97
CA ASP A 65 -0.66 10.05 7.86
C ASP A 65 -1.04 8.65 7.34
N GLN A 66 -1.33 7.72 8.25
CA GLN A 66 -1.88 6.41 7.90
C GLN A 66 -3.25 6.54 7.22
N PHE A 67 -4.14 7.38 7.76
CA PHE A 67 -5.42 7.65 7.10
C PHE A 67 -5.25 8.27 5.71
N PHE A 68 -4.28 9.17 5.55
CA PHE A 68 -3.99 9.81 4.28
C PHE A 68 -3.49 8.80 3.24
N GLN A 69 -2.55 7.92 3.61
CA GLN A 69 -2.08 6.83 2.76
C GLN A 69 -3.24 5.92 2.35
N PHE A 70 -4.11 5.57 3.29
CA PHE A 70 -5.28 4.75 3.02
C PHE A 70 -6.21 5.41 1.97
N MET A 71 -6.51 6.70 2.15
CA MET A 71 -7.28 7.47 1.17
C MET A 71 -6.56 7.64 -0.17
N TYR A 72 -5.22 7.74 -0.17
CA TYR A 72 -4.41 7.79 -1.38
C TYR A 72 -4.56 6.50 -2.20
N ILE A 73 -4.47 5.34 -1.56
CA ILE A 73 -4.66 4.05 -2.21
C ILE A 73 -6.09 3.95 -2.76
N LEU A 74 -7.11 4.27 -1.95
CA LEU A 74 -8.51 4.21 -2.40
C LEU A 74 -8.84 5.12 -3.59
N GLU A 75 -8.17 6.26 -3.72
CA GLU A 75 -8.40 7.23 -4.79
C GLU A 75 -7.74 6.84 -6.12
N ASN A 76 -6.65 6.08 -6.08
CA ASN A 76 -5.78 5.90 -7.26
C ASN A 76 -5.57 4.43 -7.66
N ALA A 77 -5.70 3.48 -6.73
CA ALA A 77 -5.47 2.07 -7.01
C ALA A 77 -6.63 1.43 -7.77
N ASP A 78 -6.27 0.56 -8.71
CA ASP A 78 -7.19 -0.45 -9.21
C ASP A 78 -7.33 -1.55 -8.14
N MET A 79 -8.45 -1.52 -7.42
CA MET A 79 -8.69 -2.41 -6.27
C MET A 79 -8.88 -3.88 -6.67
N ASP A 80 -9.00 -4.17 -7.97
CA ASP A 80 -9.04 -5.54 -8.50
C ASP A 80 -7.65 -6.07 -8.87
N LYS A 81 -6.60 -5.24 -8.78
CA LYS A 81 -5.22 -5.60 -9.11
C LYS A 81 -4.28 -5.41 -7.92
N LEU A 82 -3.72 -6.52 -7.44
CA LEU A 82 -2.77 -6.50 -6.32
C LEU A 82 -1.54 -5.63 -6.63
N SER A 83 -0.97 -5.74 -7.83
CA SER A 83 0.17 -4.92 -8.28
C SER A 83 -0.13 -3.41 -8.19
N SER A 84 -1.35 -2.99 -8.53
CA SER A 84 -1.80 -1.61 -8.39
C SER A 84 -1.86 -1.17 -6.93
N ILE A 85 -2.48 -1.99 -6.07
CA ILE A 85 -2.58 -1.71 -4.63
C ILE A 85 -1.19 -1.58 -4.00
N TYR A 86 -0.29 -2.52 -4.29
CA TYR A 86 1.07 -2.52 -3.74
C TYR A 86 1.89 -1.35 -4.23
N PHE A 87 1.73 -0.90 -5.47
CA PHE A 87 2.38 0.32 -5.94
C PHE A 87 2.02 1.52 -5.05
N TYR A 88 0.72 1.78 -4.88
CA TYR A 88 0.26 2.92 -4.08
C TYR A 88 0.49 2.75 -2.58
N LEU A 89 0.73 1.53 -2.10
CA LEU A 89 1.18 1.28 -0.74
C LEU A 89 2.70 1.56 -0.58
N THR A 90 3.46 1.37 -1.65
CA THR A 90 4.92 1.55 -1.69
C THR A 90 5.31 3.00 -1.88
N ASP A 91 4.54 3.76 -2.68
CA ASP A 91 4.69 5.21 -2.88
C ASP A 91 4.24 5.97 -1.61
N THR A 92 5.15 6.11 -0.66
CA THR A 92 4.91 6.70 0.67
C THR A 92 5.10 8.21 0.69
N ASP A 93 5.87 8.74 -0.26
CA ASP A 93 6.04 10.18 -0.45
C ASP A 93 5.02 10.80 -1.41
N TYR A 94 4.20 9.95 -2.04
CA TYR A 94 3.15 10.31 -2.99
C TYR A 94 3.66 11.02 -4.23
N SER A 95 4.88 10.68 -4.66
CA SER A 95 5.49 11.21 -5.87
C SER A 95 4.88 10.62 -7.15
N GLY A 96 4.19 9.49 -7.05
CA GLY A 96 3.71 8.71 -8.20
C GLY A 96 4.82 7.89 -8.86
N LYS A 97 5.96 7.73 -8.19
CA LYS A 97 7.09 6.88 -8.57
C LYS A 97 7.64 6.20 -7.31
N ILE A 98 8.41 5.14 -7.48
CA ILE A 98 8.97 4.37 -6.37
C ILE A 98 10.48 4.61 -6.29
N SER A 99 10.94 5.11 -5.15
CA SER A 99 12.37 5.17 -4.85
C SER A 99 12.92 3.80 -4.44
N ARG A 100 14.25 3.64 -4.52
CA ARG A 100 14.94 2.43 -4.06
C ARG A 100 14.61 2.07 -2.61
N LYS A 101 14.53 3.10 -1.75
CA LYS A 101 14.20 2.93 -0.33
C LYS A 101 12.78 2.38 -0.16
N GLU A 102 11.82 2.94 -0.89
CA GLU A 102 10.43 2.50 -0.84
C GLU A 102 10.27 1.07 -1.34
N LEU A 103 10.92 0.72 -2.45
CA LEU A 103 10.93 -0.64 -2.98
C LEU A 103 11.50 -1.64 -1.97
N ARG A 104 12.63 -1.31 -1.34
CA ARG A 104 13.22 -2.14 -0.28
C ARG A 104 12.27 -2.32 0.91
N ASP A 105 11.66 -1.24 1.37
CA ASP A 105 10.81 -1.27 2.56
C ASP A 105 9.52 -2.10 2.32
N ILE A 106 8.93 -2.05 1.12
CA ILE A 106 7.77 -2.90 0.82
C ILE A 106 8.15 -4.38 0.74
N LEU A 107 9.32 -4.73 0.19
CA LEU A 107 9.80 -6.12 0.15
C LEU A 107 9.99 -6.69 1.57
N LEU A 108 10.60 -5.91 2.46
CA LEU A 108 10.71 -6.28 3.88
C LEU A 108 9.34 -6.48 4.55
N LYS A 109 8.37 -5.63 4.17
CA LYS A 109 7.00 -5.71 4.67
C LYS A 109 6.29 -6.99 4.24
N MET A 110 6.56 -7.42 3.01
CA MET A 110 6.16 -8.71 2.44
C MET A 110 6.96 -9.89 3.00
N LYS A 111 7.77 -9.68 4.04
CA LYS A 111 8.59 -10.70 4.71
C LYS A 111 9.71 -11.27 3.86
N THR A 112 10.08 -10.62 2.76
CA THR A 112 11.31 -10.96 2.03
C THR A 112 12.52 -10.80 2.97
N PRO A 113 13.44 -11.78 3.03
CA PRO A 113 14.65 -11.66 3.85
C PRO A 113 15.45 -10.40 3.53
N MET A 114 16.07 -9.79 4.55
CA MET A 114 16.78 -8.51 4.39
C MET A 114 17.79 -8.51 3.24
N GLU A 115 18.63 -9.54 3.14
CA GLU A 115 19.65 -9.65 2.10
C GLU A 115 19.04 -9.71 0.69
N TRP A 116 17.89 -10.37 0.57
CA TRP A 116 17.16 -10.47 -0.69
C TRP A 116 16.46 -9.16 -1.03
N ALA A 117 15.86 -8.48 -0.06
CA ALA A 117 15.23 -7.17 -0.27
C ALA A 117 16.26 -6.12 -0.75
N GLU A 118 17.47 -6.10 -0.19
CA GLU A 118 18.56 -5.25 -0.67
C GLU A 118 18.96 -5.60 -2.11
N THR A 119 19.18 -6.88 -2.38
CA THR A 119 19.62 -7.36 -3.70
C THR A 119 18.58 -7.12 -4.79
N LEU A 120 17.30 -7.41 -4.50
CA LEU A 120 16.19 -7.21 -5.43
C LEU A 120 15.95 -5.72 -5.68
N SER A 121 15.90 -4.90 -4.62
CA SER A 121 15.72 -3.46 -4.82
C SER A 121 16.87 -2.83 -5.61
N GLU A 122 18.13 -3.20 -5.34
CA GLU A 122 19.27 -2.69 -6.11
C GLU A 122 19.22 -3.13 -7.58
N SER A 123 19.03 -4.43 -7.83
CA SER A 123 19.03 -4.97 -9.19
C SER A 123 17.89 -4.41 -10.04
N GLN A 124 16.69 -4.29 -9.48
CA GLN A 124 15.53 -3.76 -10.20
C GLN A 124 15.66 -2.27 -10.45
N MET A 125 16.12 -1.49 -9.47
CA MET A 125 16.36 -0.05 -9.67
C MET A 125 17.44 0.19 -10.72
N ASN A 126 18.54 -0.56 -10.70
CA ASN A 126 19.58 -0.44 -11.74
C ASN A 126 19.08 -0.79 -13.16
N ALA A 127 18.05 -1.64 -13.27
CA ALA A 127 17.51 -2.07 -14.57
C ALA A 127 16.38 -1.16 -15.09
N LYS A 128 15.54 -0.62 -14.20
CA LYS A 128 14.27 0.01 -14.55
C LYS A 128 14.13 1.47 -14.12
N ALA A 129 14.99 1.96 -13.23
CA ALA A 129 14.87 3.33 -12.77
C ALA A 129 15.17 4.34 -13.88
N ASP A 130 14.52 5.49 -13.79
CA ASP A 130 14.82 6.64 -14.62
C ASP A 130 16.07 7.38 -14.15
N GLU A 131 16.32 8.56 -14.73
CA GLU A 131 17.48 9.39 -14.41
C GLU A 131 17.53 9.87 -12.95
N ASP A 132 16.40 9.82 -12.23
CA ASP A 132 16.27 10.25 -10.84
C ASP A 132 16.36 9.08 -9.83
N ASP A 133 16.78 7.89 -10.25
CA ASP A 133 16.75 6.63 -9.45
C ASP A 133 15.31 6.36 -8.94
N GLN A 134 14.32 6.58 -9.80
CA GLN A 134 12.91 6.31 -9.51
C GLN A 134 12.28 5.36 -10.53
N MET A 135 11.46 4.43 -10.04
CA MET A 135 10.75 3.45 -10.84
C MET A 135 9.32 3.93 -11.13
N THR A 136 8.84 3.77 -12.37
CA THR A 136 7.47 4.17 -12.73
C THR A 136 6.44 3.12 -12.30
N TYR A 137 5.14 3.47 -12.40
CA TYR A 137 4.04 2.52 -12.18
C TYR A 137 4.16 1.25 -13.05
N SER A 138 4.44 1.41 -14.35
CA SER A 138 4.53 0.27 -15.27
C SER A 138 5.68 -0.65 -14.88
N ASP A 139 6.83 -0.07 -14.55
CA ASP A 139 8.01 -0.83 -14.17
C ASP A 139 7.81 -1.65 -12.90
N PHE A 140 7.14 -1.05 -11.90
CA PHE A 140 6.80 -1.72 -10.65
C PHE A 140 5.80 -2.85 -10.87
N VAL A 141 4.75 -2.61 -11.66
CA VAL A 141 3.74 -3.64 -11.98
C VAL A 141 4.40 -4.83 -12.66
N ASP A 142 5.21 -4.59 -13.70
CA ASP A 142 5.92 -5.64 -14.42
C ASP A 142 6.84 -6.46 -13.48
N PHE A 143 7.57 -5.79 -12.60
CA PHE A 143 8.43 -6.45 -11.60
C PHE A 143 7.61 -7.26 -10.60
N PHE A 144 6.54 -6.68 -10.07
CA PHE A 144 5.74 -7.27 -9.01
C PHE A 144 4.96 -8.50 -9.48
N GLU A 145 4.46 -8.48 -10.72
CA GLU A 145 3.78 -9.61 -11.33
C GLU A 145 4.76 -10.78 -11.52
N GLN A 146 5.97 -10.53 -12.01
CA GLN A 146 7.03 -11.55 -12.10
C GLN A 146 7.41 -12.11 -10.72
N LEU A 147 7.45 -11.26 -9.69
CA LEU A 147 7.76 -11.70 -8.32
C LEU A 147 6.69 -12.66 -7.78
N ILE A 148 5.42 -12.40 -8.06
CA ILE A 148 4.31 -13.27 -7.65
C ILE A 148 4.35 -14.59 -8.43
N GLU A 149 4.49 -14.52 -9.75
CA GLU A 149 4.54 -15.72 -10.61
C GLU A 149 5.64 -16.69 -10.16
N ASN A 150 6.84 -16.17 -9.90
CA ASN A 150 7.96 -17.00 -9.42
C ASN A 150 7.69 -17.63 -8.04
N ALA A 151 7.00 -16.91 -7.14
CA ALA A 151 6.67 -17.44 -5.82
C ALA A 151 5.60 -18.55 -5.89
N GLU A 152 4.63 -18.43 -6.80
CA GLU A 152 3.61 -19.46 -7.03
C GLU A 152 4.23 -20.74 -7.64
N GLU A 153 5.17 -20.60 -8.57
CA GLU A 153 5.90 -21.74 -9.16
C GLU A 153 6.76 -22.50 -8.12
N GLU A 154 7.39 -21.79 -7.18
CA GLU A 154 8.17 -22.43 -6.10
C GLU A 154 7.27 -23.23 -5.15
N GLU A 155 6.11 -22.70 -4.76
CA GLU A 155 5.16 -23.41 -3.90
C GLU A 155 4.55 -24.65 -4.57
N GLU A 156 4.27 -24.63 -5.87
CA GLU A 156 3.76 -25.81 -6.59
C GLU A 156 4.81 -26.93 -6.67
N ASN A 157 6.07 -26.59 -6.93
CA ASN A 157 7.15 -27.58 -7.01
C ASN A 157 7.47 -28.24 -5.66
N GLU A 158 7.35 -27.52 -4.54
CA GLU A 158 7.56 -28.08 -3.19
C GLU A 158 6.43 -29.01 -2.73
N ASN A 159 5.22 -28.87 -3.27
CA ASN A 159 4.07 -29.71 -2.90
C ASN A 159 3.95 -31.00 -3.72
N ASP A 160 4.69 -31.12 -4.83
CA ASP A 160 4.74 -32.29 -5.71
C ASP A 160 5.92 -33.26 -5.40
N GLU A 161 6.79 -32.93 -4.44
CA GLU A 161 7.88 -33.80 -3.91
C GLU A 161 7.50 -34.55 -2.61
#